data_AF-A0A3N5FEL7-F1
#
_entry.id   AF-A0A3N5FEL7-F1
#
_cell.length_a   1.000
_cell.length_b   1.000
_cell.length_c   1.000
_cell.angle_alpha   90.00
_cell.angle_beta   90.00
_cell.angle_gamma   90.00
#
_symmetry.space_group_name_H-M   'P 1'
#
loop_
_entity.id
_entity.type
_entity.pdbx_description
1 polymer ?
#
loop_
_entity_poly.entity_id
_entity_poly.type
_entity_poly.pdbx_seq_one_letter_code
_entity_poly.pdbx_strand_id
1 'polypeptide(L)'
;MTKILRRAAALAALIGVATAASAQQQAAPGVPQPKIYALQPSGAKAGTTIDVRISSGADLDGADKLIFSHPGITAAVLREEPGRLYPQGRAIDGKFKVTVAADVPPGIYE
;
A
#
# COMPACT_ATOMS: atom_id res chain seq x y z
N MET A 1 -38.00 -19.70 -49.59
CA MET A 1 -36.53 -19.50 -49.47
C MET A 1 -36.13 -18.37 -48.51
N THR A 2 -37.01 -17.43 -48.15
CA THR A 2 -36.71 -16.29 -47.25
C THR A 2 -36.55 -16.62 -45.75
N LYS A 3 -37.15 -17.72 -45.26
CA LYS A 3 -37.02 -18.12 -43.83
C LYS A 3 -35.70 -18.82 -43.50
N ILE A 4 -35.08 -19.50 -44.46
CA ILE A 4 -33.78 -20.19 -44.30
C ILE A 4 -32.63 -19.16 -44.26
N LEU A 5 -32.72 -18.12 -45.09
CA LEU A 5 -31.75 -17.01 -45.13
C LEU A 5 -31.72 -16.20 -43.82
N ARG A 6 -32.89 -16.01 -43.17
CA ARG A 6 -33.00 -15.33 -41.87
C ARG A 6 -32.42 -16.13 -40.71
N ARG A 7 -32.50 -17.47 -40.76
CA ARG A 7 -31.92 -18.36 -39.73
C ARG A 7 -30.40 -18.45 -39.86
N ALA A 8 -29.87 -18.47 -41.08
CA ALA A 8 -28.43 -18.42 -41.32
C ALA A 8 -27.81 -17.10 -40.84
N ALA A 9 -28.50 -15.96 -41.07
CA ALA A 9 -28.06 -14.66 -40.58
C ALA A 9 -28.08 -14.55 -39.04
N ALA A 10 -29.08 -15.13 -38.37
CA ALA A 10 -29.17 -15.16 -36.91
C ALA A 10 -28.07 -16.04 -36.27
N LEU A 11 -27.69 -17.15 -36.92
CA LEU A 11 -26.63 -18.03 -36.44
C LEU A 11 -25.23 -17.41 -36.63
N ALA A 12 -25.02 -16.68 -37.73
CA ALA A 12 -23.77 -15.95 -37.97
C ALA A 12 -23.57 -14.78 -36.99
N ALA A 13 -24.64 -14.09 -36.60
CA ALA A 13 -24.57 -13.00 -35.62
C ALA A 13 -24.23 -13.49 -34.20
N LEU A 14 -24.69 -14.69 -33.80
CA LEU A 14 -24.37 -15.29 -32.51
C LEU A 14 -22.92 -15.79 -32.41
N ILE A 15 -22.31 -16.19 -33.51
CA ILE A 15 -20.89 -16.62 -33.55
C ILE A 15 -19.95 -15.40 -33.58
N GLY A 16 -20.36 -14.29 -34.22
CA GLY A 16 -19.60 -13.05 -34.26
C GLY A 16 -19.44 -12.36 -32.90
N VAL A 17 -20.43 -12.47 -32.01
CA VAL A 17 -20.38 -11.85 -30.67
C VAL A 17 -19.58 -12.67 -29.65
N ALA A 18 -19.45 -13.99 -29.86
CA ALA A 18 -18.70 -14.87 -28.95
C ALA A 18 -17.17 -14.74 -29.08
N THR A 19 -16.65 -14.25 -30.22
CA THR A 19 -15.19 -14.13 -30.43
C THR A 19 -14.59 -12.87 -29.80
N ALA A 20 -15.39 -11.82 -29.56
CA ALA A 20 -14.92 -10.60 -28.89
C ALA A 20 -14.72 -10.76 -27.36
N ALA A 21 -15.21 -11.84 -26.76
CA ALA A 21 -15.10 -12.08 -25.32
C ALA A 21 -13.77 -12.72 -24.88
N SER A 22 -12.93 -13.18 -25.83
CA SER A 22 -11.75 -14.00 -25.53
C SER A 22 -10.43 -13.23 -25.35
N ALA A 23 -10.45 -11.89 -25.40
CA ALA A 23 -9.23 -11.07 -25.33
C ALA A 23 -9.28 -9.96 -24.27
N GLN A 24 -10.13 -10.08 -23.23
CA GLN A 24 -9.84 -9.37 -21.98
C GLN A 24 -8.69 -10.09 -21.31
N GLN A 25 -7.48 -9.75 -21.75
CA GLN A 25 -6.23 -10.12 -21.10
C GLN A 25 -6.32 -9.57 -19.68
N GLN A 26 -6.71 -10.43 -18.74
CA GLN A 26 -6.78 -10.11 -17.33
C GLN A 26 -5.35 -9.72 -16.95
N ALA A 27 -5.14 -8.43 -16.69
CA ALA A 27 -3.83 -7.94 -16.26
C ALA A 27 -3.36 -8.84 -15.12
N ALA A 28 -2.15 -9.39 -15.24
CA ALA A 28 -1.57 -10.19 -14.17
C ALA A 28 -1.68 -9.38 -12.86
N PRO A 29 -2.04 -10.01 -11.72
CA PRO A 29 -2.06 -9.32 -10.45
C PRO A 29 -0.71 -8.61 -10.26
N GLY A 30 -0.72 -7.29 -10.13
CA GLY A 30 0.50 -6.51 -9.98
C GLY A 30 1.25 -6.92 -8.71
N VAL A 31 2.59 -6.88 -8.74
CA VAL A 31 3.39 -6.99 -7.52
C VAL A 31 3.10 -5.75 -6.67
N PRO A 32 2.75 -5.88 -5.38
CA PRO A 32 2.55 -4.72 -4.50
C PRO A 32 3.77 -3.79 -4.53
N GLN A 33 3.54 -2.50 -4.67
CA GLN A 33 4.58 -1.46 -4.67
C GLN A 33 4.32 -0.49 -3.52
N PRO A 34 4.92 -0.73 -2.34
CA PRO A 34 4.74 0.12 -1.17
C PRO A 34 5.03 1.59 -1.50
N LYS A 35 4.03 2.45 -1.31
CA LYS A 35 4.13 3.89 -1.56
C LYS A 35 3.57 4.66 -0.37
N ILE A 36 4.39 5.55 0.18
CA ILE A 36 3.97 6.50 1.20
C ILE A 36 3.69 7.83 0.50
N TYR A 37 2.51 8.39 0.72
CA TYR A 37 2.15 9.71 0.18
C TYR A 37 2.26 10.81 1.24
N ALA A 38 1.97 10.50 2.50
CA ALA A 38 2.11 11.44 3.60
C ALA A 38 2.35 10.76 4.96
N LEU A 39 3.07 11.50 5.83
CA LEU A 39 3.34 11.17 7.22
C LEU A 39 2.87 12.34 8.11
N GLN A 40 2.39 12.03 9.31
CA GLN A 40 2.01 13.03 10.30
C GLN A 40 2.55 12.70 11.70
N PRO A 41 3.28 13.61 12.35
CA PRO A 41 3.87 14.83 11.77
C PRO A 41 4.96 14.49 10.74
N SER A 42 5.24 15.41 9.82
CA SER A 42 6.29 15.26 8.79
C SER A 42 7.68 15.73 9.22
N GLY A 43 7.85 16.14 10.48
CA GLY A 43 9.11 16.65 10.98
C GLY A 43 9.27 16.49 12.49
N ALA A 44 10.51 16.43 12.94
CA ALA A 44 10.90 16.30 14.34
C ALA A 44 12.16 17.13 14.62
N LYS A 45 12.33 17.53 15.88
CA LYS A 45 13.54 18.22 16.33
C LYS A 45 14.66 17.20 16.56
N ALA A 46 15.91 17.55 16.24
CA ALA A 46 17.07 16.76 16.63
C ALA A 46 17.11 16.52 18.15
N GLY A 47 17.40 15.28 18.53
CA GLY A 47 17.44 14.81 19.91
C GLY A 47 16.06 14.49 20.50
N THR A 48 15.05 14.21 19.68
CA THR A 48 13.69 13.90 20.15
C THR A 48 13.19 12.57 19.63
N THR A 49 12.24 12.00 20.36
CA THR A 49 11.44 10.85 19.94
C THR A 49 9.98 11.28 19.84
N ILE A 50 9.35 10.99 18.70
CA ILE A 50 7.95 11.33 18.43
C ILE A 50 7.20 10.12 17.85
N ASP A 51 5.88 10.12 18.01
CA ASP A 51 5.02 9.16 17.34
C ASP A 51 4.57 9.73 15.99
N VAL A 52 4.85 8.99 14.92
CA VAL A 52 4.53 9.33 13.53
C VAL A 52 3.54 8.32 12.97
N ARG A 53 2.59 8.79 12.18
CA ARG A 53 1.63 7.96 11.45
C ARG A 53 1.77 8.17 9.94
N ILE A 54 1.77 7.08 9.18
CA ILE A 54 1.48 7.13 7.74
C ILE A 54 0.00 7.49 7.57
N SER A 55 -0.25 8.71 7.07
CA SER A 55 -1.60 9.26 6.92
C SER A 55 -2.24 8.87 5.58
N SER A 56 -1.44 8.62 4.55
CA SER A 56 -1.90 8.09 3.26
C SER A 56 -0.79 7.35 2.50
N GLY A 57 -1.19 6.36 1.71
CA GLY A 57 -0.28 5.51 0.94
C GLY A 57 -1.02 4.41 0.18
N ALA A 58 -0.27 3.56 -0.51
CA ALA A 58 -0.77 2.37 -1.21
C ALA A 58 0.18 1.18 -0.97
N ASP A 59 -0.38 -0.04 -0.95
CA ASP A 59 0.36 -1.29 -0.79
C ASP A 59 1.22 -1.35 0.50
N LEU A 60 0.67 -0.86 1.61
CA LEU A 60 1.35 -0.76 2.92
C LEU A 60 0.88 -1.79 3.95
N ASP A 61 0.01 -2.71 3.55
CA ASP A 61 -0.47 -3.77 4.43
C ASP A 61 0.70 -4.62 4.93
N GLY A 62 0.84 -4.75 6.25
CA GLY A 62 1.94 -5.49 6.87
C GLY A 62 3.28 -4.76 6.91
N ALA A 63 3.34 -3.45 6.60
CA ALA A 63 4.56 -2.67 6.75
C ALA A 63 5.04 -2.64 8.21
N ASP A 64 6.25 -3.15 8.45
CA ASP A 64 6.84 -3.30 9.78
C ASP A 64 8.05 -2.39 10.02
N LYS A 65 8.46 -1.63 9.00
CA LYS A 65 9.63 -0.75 9.04
C LYS A 65 9.36 0.56 8.31
N LEU A 66 9.89 1.63 8.89
CA LEU A 66 10.06 2.93 8.25
C LEU A 66 11.56 3.22 8.24
N ILE A 67 12.12 3.40 7.05
CA ILE A 67 13.57 3.53 6.83
C ILE A 67 13.83 4.95 6.38
N PHE A 68 14.86 5.58 6.94
CA PHE A 68 15.26 6.93 6.61
C PHE A 68 16.61 6.96 5.90
N SER A 69 16.82 7.97 5.05
CA SER A 69 18.06 8.20 4.32
C SER A 69 19.27 8.51 5.22
N HIS A 70 19.04 8.89 6.49
CA HIS A 70 20.07 9.15 7.48
C HIS A 70 20.04 8.14 8.63
N PRO A 71 21.17 7.47 8.96
CA PRO A 71 21.21 6.40 9.96
C PRO A 71 20.92 6.88 11.40
N GLY A 72 21.10 8.17 11.67
CA GLY A 72 20.74 8.80 12.94
C GLY A 72 19.22 8.99 13.15
N ILE A 73 18.39 8.63 12.17
CA ILE A 73 16.93 8.63 12.28
C ILE A 73 16.44 7.19 12.23
N THR A 74 15.79 6.75 13.29
CA THR A 74 15.33 5.35 13.44
C THR A 74 13.85 5.30 13.76
N ALA A 75 13.19 4.20 13.38
CA ALA A 75 11.78 3.97 13.66
C ALA A 75 11.53 2.57 14.20
N ALA A 76 10.67 2.48 15.21
CA ALA A 76 10.12 1.23 15.71
C ALA A 76 8.60 1.25 15.56
N VAL A 77 7.99 0.12 15.21
CA VAL A 77 6.52 0.02 15.17
C VAL A 77 5.94 0.35 16.54
N LEU A 78 4.96 1.26 16.57
CA LEU A 78 4.26 1.59 17.78
C LEU A 78 3.34 0.43 18.16
N ARG A 79 3.30 0.07 19.44
CA ARG A 79 2.50 -1.05 19.94
C ARG A 79 1.41 -0.55 20.89
N GLU A 80 0.29 -1.26 20.90
CA GLU A 80 -0.72 -1.12 21.95
C GLU A 80 -0.11 -1.47 23.31
N GLU A 81 -0.75 -1.00 24.39
CA GLU A 81 -0.38 -1.42 25.73
C GLU A 81 -0.47 -2.95 25.87
N PRO A 82 0.47 -3.60 26.56
CA PRO A 82 0.40 -5.02 26.87
C PRO A 82 -0.92 -5.41 27.53
N GLY A 83 -1.50 -6.52 27.09
CA GLY A 83 -2.75 -7.05 27.63
C GLY A 83 -2.70 -8.56 27.85
N ARG A 84 -3.72 -9.10 28.49
CA ARG A 84 -3.81 -10.55 28.80
C ARG A 84 -3.75 -11.44 27.55
N LEU A 85 -4.37 -11.00 26.45
CA LEU A 85 -4.37 -11.74 25.18
C LEU A 85 -3.10 -11.49 24.35
N TYR A 86 -2.45 -10.34 24.53
CA TYR A 86 -1.27 -9.93 23.78
C TYR A 86 -0.23 -9.37 24.77
N PRO A 87 0.61 -10.23 25.38
CA PRO A 87 1.56 -9.82 26.42
C PRO A 87 2.62 -8.80 25.99
N GLN A 88 2.83 -8.65 24.68
CA GLN A 88 3.78 -7.69 24.08
C GLN A 88 3.08 -6.51 23.39
N GLY A 89 1.75 -6.40 23.51
CA GLY A 89 0.95 -5.49 22.71
C GLY A 89 0.94 -5.85 21.22
N ARG A 90 -0.11 -5.47 20.51
CA ARG A 90 -0.15 -5.60 19.05
C ARG A 90 0.50 -4.41 18.38
N ALA A 91 1.10 -4.65 17.22
CA ALA A 91 1.53 -3.56 16.35
C ALA A 91 0.31 -2.70 15.95
N ILE A 92 0.51 -1.38 15.94
CA ILE A 92 -0.49 -0.44 15.44
C ILE A 92 -0.10 -0.06 14.02
N ASP A 93 -0.87 -0.57 13.05
CA ASP A 93 -0.54 -0.44 11.63
C ASP A 93 -0.33 1.02 11.20
N GLY A 94 0.77 1.24 10.49
CA GLY A 94 1.17 2.54 9.99
C GLY A 94 1.52 3.56 11.07
N LYS A 95 1.77 3.15 12.33
CA LYS A 95 2.28 4.03 13.39
C LYS A 95 3.66 3.58 13.84
N PHE A 96 4.55 4.56 13.98
CA PHE A 96 5.95 4.35 14.30
C PHE A 96 6.39 5.33 15.37
N LYS A 97 7.17 4.85 16.33
CA LYS A 97 7.95 5.68 17.23
C LYS A 97 9.26 6.01 16.54
N VAL A 98 9.41 7.26 16.11
CA VAL A 98 10.58 7.76 15.37
C VAL A 98 11.50 8.50 16.33
N THR A 99 12.79 8.17 16.32
CA THR A 99 13.83 8.83 17.11
C THR A 99 14.84 9.50 16.20
N VAL A 100 15.06 10.79 16.42
CA VAL A 100 16.07 11.60 15.72
C VAL A 100 17.22 11.86 16.69
N ALA A 101 18.42 11.37 16.39
CA ALA A 101 19.61 11.62 17.20
C ALA A 101 19.94 13.13 17.26
N ALA A 102 20.65 13.54 18.31
CA ALA A 102 20.91 14.96 18.59
C ALA A 102 21.89 15.62 17.60
N ASP A 103 22.71 14.82 16.93
CA ASP A 103 23.74 15.22 15.96
C ASP A 103 23.26 15.18 14.51
N VAL A 104 21.99 14.80 14.26
CA VAL A 104 21.40 14.84 12.92
C VAL A 104 21.29 16.30 12.47
N PRO A 105 21.91 16.68 11.33
CA PRO A 105 21.79 18.04 10.80
C PRO A 105 20.34 18.42 10.45
N PRO A 106 19.96 19.70 10.52
CA PRO A 106 18.68 20.14 9.96
C PRO A 106 18.62 19.88 8.45
N GLY A 107 17.54 19.28 7.97
CA GLY A 107 17.37 18.94 6.56
C GLY A 107 16.10 18.17 6.27
N ILE A 108 15.95 17.75 5.02
CA ILE A 108 14.89 16.86 4.56
C ILE A 108 15.49 15.45 4.46
N TYR A 109 14.80 14.49 5.08
CA TYR A 109 15.15 13.08 5.07
C TYR A 109 13.95 12.30 4.57
N GLU A 110 14.22 11.35 3.67
CA GLU A 110 13.23 10.46 3.05
C GLU A 110 13.18 9.14 3.82
#